data_AF-A0A0P0WGJ1-F1
#
_entry.id   AF-A0A0P0WGJ1-F1
#
_cell.length_a   1.000
_cell.length_b   1.000
_cell.length_c   1.000
_cell.angle_alpha   90.00
_cell.angle_beta   90.00
_cell.angle_gamma   90.00
#
_symmetry.space_group_name_H-M   'P 1'
#
loop_
_entity.id
_entity.type
_entity.pdbx_description
1 polymer ?
#
loop_
_entity_poly.entity_id
_entity_poly.type
_entity_poly.pdbx_seq_one_letter_code
_entity_poly.pdbx_strand_id
1 'polypeptide(L)'
;QARRSRRAAAEHVILLDRPNEDLNAYLEAIDKLTSVEYFFTSKIRCRVGNDVHERVNELLSKAIHGLENEFHRLLTKCSKPVDLENIFNCLSSLNRQLSSEDLIGPSAGDYSEAPLKQYAECTLPTLVDPCYLTLLSKLAQKSIQLDCHQKFMEIYREIRSSTLERTLKRLGVEYVTKEEMQQVEAQSMEAKIAEWTQFSRITVKLLFGAERILCDQVFEGKYTWKDHCFAEVTAKSLSILLSFGDAVVQSQILPDKLYILLDMYKATLELQSKVDAIFEGNACSENQKSALTLTKSLAQTAKKTIGDFMEYILNHSVTSTTVDGAVHYMTSYVTDYIKFLFDYQTDAAINHQ
;
A
#
# COMPACT_ATOMS: atom_id res chain seq x y z
N GLN A 1 -20.22 12.07 -50.07
CA GLN A 1 -18.88 12.66 -49.89
C GLN A 1 -18.48 12.85 -48.42
N ALA A 2 -19.24 13.63 -47.62
CA ALA A 2 -18.82 14.07 -46.28
C ALA A 2 -18.52 12.93 -45.27
N ARG A 3 -19.30 11.84 -45.25
CA ARG A 3 -19.04 10.69 -44.37
C ARG A 3 -17.76 9.92 -44.72
N ARG A 4 -17.41 9.83 -46.02
CA ARG A 4 -16.17 9.18 -46.49
C ARG A 4 -14.94 10.04 -46.15
N SER A 5 -15.04 11.36 -46.30
CA SER A 5 -13.98 12.30 -45.92
C SER A 5 -13.71 12.30 -44.41
N ARG A 6 -14.76 12.24 -43.57
CA ARG A 6 -14.59 12.14 -42.11
C ARG A 6 -13.97 10.81 -41.65
N ARG A 7 -14.28 9.70 -42.31
CA ARG A 7 -13.65 8.39 -42.05
C ARG A 7 -12.16 8.40 -42.40
N ALA A 8 -11.80 8.93 -43.57
CA ALA A 8 -10.41 9.03 -44.00
C ALA A 8 -9.57 9.90 -43.05
N ALA A 9 -10.16 10.97 -42.49
CA ALA A 9 -9.50 11.80 -41.49
C ALA A 9 -9.25 11.04 -40.16
N ALA A 10 -10.25 10.31 -39.65
CA ALA A 10 -10.08 9.50 -38.43
C ALA A 10 -9.04 8.39 -38.63
N GLU A 11 -9.09 7.71 -39.78
CA GLU A 11 -8.09 6.70 -40.14
C GLU A 11 -6.68 7.28 -40.23
N HIS A 12 -6.51 8.47 -40.83
CA HIS A 12 -5.20 9.14 -40.86
C HIS A 12 -4.64 9.45 -39.47
N VAL A 13 -5.49 9.91 -38.54
CA VAL A 13 -5.08 10.20 -37.15
C VAL A 13 -4.60 8.93 -36.44
N ILE A 14 -5.31 7.80 -36.59
CA ILE A 14 -4.89 6.52 -36.00
C ILE A 14 -3.64 5.96 -36.68
N LEU A 15 -3.49 6.14 -37.98
CA LEU A 15 -2.31 5.66 -38.71
C LEU A 15 -1.03 6.39 -38.29
N LEU A 16 -1.12 7.68 -37.99
CA LEU A 16 -0.01 8.47 -37.46
C LEU A 16 0.43 8.00 -36.07
N ASP A 17 -0.48 7.43 -35.27
CA ASP A 17 -0.22 6.86 -33.94
C ASP A 17 0.50 7.85 -33.00
N ARG A 18 -0.03 9.06 -32.91
CA ARG A 18 0.52 10.15 -32.07
C ARG A 18 -0.49 10.68 -31.04
N PRO A 19 -0.96 9.83 -30.11
CA PRO A 19 -1.86 10.26 -29.03
C PRO A 19 -1.21 11.30 -28.09
N ASN A 20 0.12 11.42 -28.10
CA ASN A 20 0.90 12.39 -27.33
C ASN A 20 0.84 13.83 -27.87
N GLU A 21 0.57 14.04 -29.16
CA GLU A 21 0.53 15.37 -29.78
C GLU A 21 -0.86 16.01 -29.61
N ASP A 22 -1.93 15.25 -29.83
CA ASP A 22 -3.31 15.68 -29.61
C ASP A 22 -4.18 14.50 -29.15
N LEU A 23 -4.22 14.29 -27.83
CA LEU A 23 -4.99 13.22 -27.23
C LEU A 23 -6.48 13.36 -27.52
N ASN A 24 -7.04 14.58 -27.55
CA ASN A 24 -8.47 14.77 -27.75
C ASN A 24 -8.86 14.40 -29.20
N ALA A 25 -8.08 14.83 -30.20
CA ALA A 25 -8.32 14.44 -31.59
C ALA A 25 -8.17 12.92 -31.80
N TYR A 26 -7.24 12.28 -31.08
CA TYR A 26 -7.05 10.84 -31.12
C TYR A 26 -8.26 10.09 -30.53
N LEU A 27 -8.75 10.51 -29.35
CA LEU A 27 -9.94 9.94 -28.72
C LEU A 27 -11.19 10.13 -29.59
N GLU A 28 -11.36 11.29 -30.22
CA GLU A 28 -12.45 11.52 -31.17
C GLU A 28 -12.37 10.63 -32.42
N ALA A 29 -11.16 10.36 -32.90
CA ALA A 29 -10.96 9.46 -34.04
C ALA A 29 -11.39 8.03 -33.68
N ILE A 30 -11.09 7.58 -32.46
CA ILE A 30 -11.55 6.30 -31.92
C ILE A 30 -13.08 6.28 -31.84
N ASP A 31 -13.73 7.30 -31.27
CA ASP A 31 -15.19 7.37 -31.20
C ASP A 31 -15.86 7.24 -32.58
N LYS A 32 -15.27 7.88 -33.59
CA LYS A 32 -15.72 7.78 -34.97
C LYS A 32 -15.55 6.36 -35.51
N LEU A 33 -14.46 5.67 -35.21
CA LEU A 33 -14.22 4.28 -35.62
C LEU A 33 -15.15 3.28 -34.92
N THR A 34 -15.35 3.41 -33.61
CA THR A 34 -16.28 2.56 -32.83
C THR A 34 -17.72 2.76 -33.29
N SER A 35 -18.13 3.98 -33.63
CA SER A 35 -19.46 4.24 -34.22
C SER A 35 -19.64 3.53 -35.57
N VAL A 36 -18.58 3.49 -36.38
CA VAL A 36 -18.57 2.79 -37.68
C VAL A 36 -18.64 1.27 -37.46
N GLU A 37 -17.87 0.73 -36.52
CA GLU A 37 -17.92 -0.69 -36.14
C GLU A 37 -19.34 -1.09 -35.69
N TYR A 38 -19.94 -0.34 -34.76
CA TYR A 38 -21.30 -0.58 -34.28
C TYR A 38 -22.34 -0.57 -35.41
N PHE A 39 -22.18 0.33 -36.39
CA PHE A 39 -23.06 0.37 -37.56
C PHE A 39 -22.96 -0.90 -38.41
N PHE A 40 -21.75 -1.44 -38.60
CA PHE A 40 -21.54 -2.68 -39.34
C PHE A 40 -22.12 -3.89 -38.59
N THR A 41 -21.90 -3.98 -37.28
CA THR A 41 -22.40 -5.09 -36.46
C THR A 41 -23.92 -5.06 -36.29
N SER A 42 -24.54 -3.88 -36.21
CA SER A 42 -25.97 -3.73 -35.90
C SER A 42 -26.89 -3.67 -37.12
N LYS A 43 -26.43 -3.09 -38.25
CA LYS A 43 -27.31 -2.79 -39.40
C LYS A 43 -27.01 -3.57 -40.67
N ILE A 44 -25.87 -4.25 -40.78
CA ILE A 44 -25.43 -4.87 -42.03
C ILE A 44 -25.19 -6.37 -41.82
N ARG A 45 -26.26 -7.17 -41.95
CA ARG A 45 -26.17 -8.62 -42.25
C ARG A 45 -25.84 -8.89 -43.73
N CYS A 46 -25.22 -7.93 -44.43
CA CYS A 46 -25.01 -8.02 -45.88
C CYS A 46 -23.56 -8.40 -46.21
N ARG A 47 -23.44 -9.33 -47.17
CA ARG A 47 -22.21 -9.89 -47.78
C ARG A 47 -21.26 -8.87 -48.45
N VAL A 48 -21.38 -7.57 -48.15
CA VAL A 48 -20.51 -6.54 -48.70
C VAL A 48 -19.40 -6.23 -47.69
N GLY A 49 -18.29 -6.94 -47.88
CA GLY A 49 -16.93 -6.53 -47.49
C GLY A 49 -16.48 -6.91 -46.09
N ASN A 50 -16.20 -8.21 -45.85
CA ASN A 50 -15.40 -8.64 -44.69
C ASN A 50 -14.16 -7.76 -44.53
N ASP A 51 -13.50 -7.41 -45.64
CA ASP A 51 -12.29 -6.57 -45.70
C ASP A 51 -12.45 -5.18 -45.06
N VAL A 52 -13.64 -4.57 -45.14
CA VAL A 52 -13.87 -3.21 -44.59
C VAL A 52 -14.11 -3.27 -43.09
N HIS A 53 -14.77 -4.33 -42.61
CA HIS A 53 -14.97 -4.58 -41.19
C HIS A 53 -13.64 -5.00 -40.53
N GLU A 54 -12.90 -5.90 -41.18
CA GLU A 54 -11.56 -6.33 -40.77
C GLU A 54 -10.60 -5.13 -40.65
N ARG A 55 -10.55 -4.25 -41.66
CA ARG A 55 -9.75 -3.02 -41.60
C ARG A 55 -10.16 -2.07 -40.46
N VAL A 56 -11.45 -1.99 -40.11
CA VAL A 56 -11.89 -1.17 -38.96
C VAL A 56 -11.44 -1.80 -37.65
N ASN A 57 -11.52 -3.12 -37.51
CA ASN A 57 -11.06 -3.84 -36.33
C ASN A 57 -9.53 -3.76 -36.18
N GLU A 58 -8.78 -3.84 -37.28
CA GLU A 58 -7.32 -3.62 -37.29
C GLU A 58 -6.97 -2.20 -36.84
N LEU A 59 -7.67 -1.18 -37.36
CA LEU A 59 -7.47 0.21 -36.97
C LEU A 59 -7.84 0.44 -35.50
N LEU A 60 -8.93 -0.15 -35.01
CA LEU A 60 -9.31 -0.07 -33.60
C LEU A 60 -8.29 -0.75 -32.69
N SER A 61 -7.78 -1.92 -33.08
CA SER A 61 -6.71 -2.63 -32.35
C SER A 61 -5.44 -1.79 -32.29
N LYS A 62 -5.03 -1.19 -33.42
CA LYS A 62 -3.90 -0.25 -33.46
C LYS A 62 -4.17 0.97 -32.57
N ALA A 63 -5.39 1.50 -32.60
CA ALA A 63 -5.75 2.66 -31.81
C ALA A 63 -5.67 2.39 -30.30
N ILE A 64 -6.20 1.25 -29.85
CA ILE A 64 -6.13 0.77 -28.47
C ILE A 64 -4.67 0.63 -28.05
N HIS A 65 -3.83 0.00 -28.88
CA HIS A 65 -2.42 -0.13 -28.58
C HIS A 65 -1.71 1.24 -28.45
N GLY A 66 -2.06 2.21 -29.29
CA GLY A 66 -1.59 3.59 -29.15
C GLY A 66 -2.00 4.22 -27.81
N LEU A 67 -3.24 4.00 -27.35
CA LEU A 67 -3.69 4.48 -26.03
C LEU A 67 -2.94 3.80 -24.87
N GLU A 68 -2.69 2.49 -24.96
CA GLU A 68 -1.90 1.74 -23.98
C GLU A 68 -0.48 2.31 -23.87
N ASN A 69 0.18 2.56 -25.01
CA ASN A 69 1.51 3.13 -25.07
C ASN A 69 1.55 4.55 -24.50
N GLU A 70 0.53 5.36 -24.77
CA GLU A 70 0.43 6.71 -24.22
C GLU A 70 0.20 6.70 -22.70
N PHE A 71 -0.66 5.81 -22.21
CA PHE A 71 -0.89 5.63 -20.78
C PHE A 71 0.39 5.19 -20.08
N HIS A 72 1.09 4.20 -20.64
CA HIS A 72 2.39 3.75 -20.15
C HIS A 72 3.41 4.89 -20.12
N ARG A 73 3.53 5.66 -21.22
CA ARG A 73 4.47 6.78 -21.34
C ARG A 73 4.18 7.87 -20.31
N LEU A 74 2.93 8.29 -20.16
CA LEU A 74 2.52 9.31 -19.20
C LEU A 74 2.77 8.83 -17.77
N LEU A 75 2.33 7.61 -17.45
CA LEU A 75 2.47 7.06 -16.10
C LEU A 75 3.94 6.88 -15.72
N THR A 76 4.78 6.42 -16.64
CA THR A 76 6.25 6.31 -16.43
C THR A 76 6.87 7.68 -16.19
N LYS A 77 6.44 8.71 -16.94
CA LYS A 77 6.97 10.07 -16.81
C LYS A 77 6.64 10.71 -15.45
N CYS A 78 5.42 10.48 -14.96
CA CYS A 78 4.94 11.11 -13.73
C CYS A 78 5.16 10.25 -12.47
N SER A 79 5.46 8.95 -12.60
CA SER A 79 5.76 8.06 -11.47
C SER A 79 7.25 8.09 -11.15
N LYS A 80 7.62 8.99 -10.22
CA LYS A 80 8.97 9.05 -9.66
C LYS A 80 8.93 8.62 -8.19
N PRO A 81 9.99 7.99 -7.66
CA PRO A 81 10.02 7.68 -6.24
C PRO A 81 9.95 8.97 -5.43
N VAL A 82 9.14 8.95 -4.38
CA VAL A 82 8.89 10.14 -3.56
C VAL A 82 10.20 10.57 -2.90
N ASP A 83 10.42 11.88 -2.86
CA ASP A 83 11.57 12.44 -2.18
C ASP A 83 11.41 12.36 -0.66
N LEU A 84 12.51 12.05 0.03
CA LEU A 84 12.50 11.81 1.47
C LEU A 84 12.11 13.07 2.24
N GLU A 85 12.57 14.25 1.80
CA GLU A 85 12.21 15.53 2.44
C GLU A 85 10.70 15.75 2.42
N ASN A 86 10.03 15.43 1.31
CA ASN A 86 8.58 15.55 1.20
C ASN A 86 7.86 14.59 2.16
N ILE A 87 8.35 13.35 2.28
CA ILE A 87 7.82 12.38 3.25
C ILE A 87 8.00 12.89 4.69
N PHE A 88 9.17 13.43 5.04
CA PHE A 88 9.44 13.94 6.40
C PHE A 88 8.62 15.20 6.73
N ASN A 89 8.34 16.05 5.75
CA ASN A 89 7.43 17.18 5.94
C ASN A 89 5.99 16.70 6.23
N CYS A 90 5.51 15.69 5.51
CA CYS A 90 4.23 15.05 5.78
C CYS A 90 4.19 14.38 7.18
N LEU A 91 5.29 13.75 7.60
CA LEU A 91 5.40 13.14 8.94
C LEU A 91 5.28 14.15 10.08
N SER A 92 5.77 15.37 9.88
CA SER A 92 5.63 16.44 10.89
C SER A 92 4.16 16.77 11.17
N SER A 93 3.31 16.67 10.14
CA SER A 93 1.86 16.79 10.28
C SER A 93 1.25 15.56 10.94
N LEU A 94 1.70 14.36 10.55
CA LEU A 94 1.25 13.10 11.12
C LEU A 94 1.54 12.99 12.63
N ASN A 95 2.72 13.40 13.06
CA ASN A 95 3.12 13.39 14.47
C ASN A 95 2.31 14.37 15.31
N ARG A 96 1.93 15.53 14.75
CA ARG A 96 1.03 16.49 15.42
C ARG A 96 -0.36 15.89 15.63
N GLN A 97 -0.85 15.08 14.69
CA GLN A 97 -2.12 14.38 14.83
C GLN A 97 -2.05 13.21 15.79
N LEU A 98 -0.94 12.47 15.83
CA LEU A 98 -0.71 11.42 16.84
C LEU A 98 -0.80 11.97 18.27
N SER A 99 -0.35 13.21 18.50
CA SER A 99 -0.51 13.89 19.79
C SER A 99 -1.90 14.48 20.03
N SER A 100 -2.81 14.43 19.05
CA SER A 100 -4.14 15.06 19.09
C SER A 100 -5.31 14.08 18.90
N GLU A 101 -5.08 12.87 18.37
CA GLU A 101 -6.07 11.78 18.30
C GLU A 101 -6.45 11.27 19.71
N ASP A 102 -5.71 11.65 20.77
CA ASP A 102 -5.97 11.31 22.18
C ASP A 102 -7.14 12.09 22.84
N LEU A 103 -7.99 12.81 22.07
CA LEU A 103 -9.05 13.67 22.63
C LEU A 103 -10.46 13.48 22.07
N ILE A 104 -10.73 12.49 21.20
CA ILE A 104 -12.08 12.34 20.61
C ILE A 104 -12.65 10.93 20.85
N GLY A 105 -13.51 10.84 21.87
CA GLY A 105 -14.34 9.67 22.16
C GLY A 105 -15.43 9.42 21.09
N PRO A 106 -16.02 8.21 21.06
CA PRO A 106 -16.89 7.79 19.98
C PRO A 106 -18.28 8.42 20.10
N SER A 107 -18.64 9.29 19.16
CA SER A 107 -20.04 9.70 18.95
C SER A 107 -20.68 8.77 17.92
N ALA A 108 -21.71 8.05 18.36
CA ALA A 108 -22.59 7.27 17.50
C ALA A 108 -23.40 8.19 16.56
N GLY A 109 -23.45 7.86 15.26
CA GLY A 109 -24.38 8.49 14.32
C GLY A 109 -23.98 8.41 12.85
N ASP A 110 -24.71 7.57 12.11
CA ASP A 110 -24.96 7.53 10.67
C ASP A 110 -23.90 7.06 9.66
N TYR A 111 -24.34 6.04 8.91
CA TYR A 111 -23.74 5.44 7.73
C TYR A 111 -23.94 6.34 6.50
N SER A 112 -22.93 7.11 6.10
CA SER A 112 -22.54 7.38 4.70
C SER A 112 -21.45 8.47 4.64
N GLU A 113 -20.47 8.29 3.75
CA GLU A 113 -19.41 9.25 3.36
C GLU A 113 -18.26 9.57 4.36
N ALA A 114 -17.90 8.62 5.24
CA ALA A 114 -16.85 8.85 6.25
C ALA A 114 -15.37 8.57 5.88
N PRO A 115 -14.97 7.76 4.86
CA PRO A 115 -13.54 7.41 4.73
C PRO A 115 -12.65 8.58 4.29
N LEU A 116 -13.16 9.49 3.46
CA LEU A 116 -12.35 10.58 2.87
C LEU A 116 -12.01 11.70 3.87
N LYS A 117 -12.82 11.89 4.92
CA LYS A 117 -12.59 12.96 5.90
C LYS A 117 -11.38 12.68 6.79
N GLN A 118 -11.07 11.41 7.07
CA GLN A 118 -9.96 11.04 7.95
C GLN A 118 -8.58 11.22 7.28
N TYR A 119 -8.52 11.17 5.95
CA TYR A 119 -7.31 11.51 5.17
C TYR A 119 -7.18 13.00 4.85
N ALA A 120 -8.23 13.80 5.06
CA ALA A 120 -8.24 15.22 4.71
C ALA A 120 -7.41 16.10 5.64
N GLU A 121 -7.13 15.64 6.87
CA GLU A 121 -6.36 16.41 7.86
C GLU A 121 -4.86 16.10 7.87
N CYS A 122 -4.44 14.99 7.25
CA CYS A 122 -3.03 14.64 7.11
C CYS A 122 -2.55 15.05 5.71
N THR A 123 -1.50 15.89 5.63
CA THR A 123 -0.94 16.26 4.32
C THR A 123 -0.23 15.05 3.73
N LEU A 124 -0.88 14.34 2.81
CA LEU A 124 -0.32 13.18 2.12
C LEU A 124 0.68 13.62 1.03
N PRO A 125 1.74 12.84 0.79
CA PRO A 125 2.69 13.17 -0.26
C PRO A 125 2.01 13.09 -1.63
N THR A 126 2.22 14.10 -2.47
CA THR A 126 1.75 14.08 -3.85
C THR A 126 2.58 13.09 -4.67
N LEU A 127 1.97 11.97 -5.05
CA LEU A 127 2.65 10.90 -5.80
C LEU A 127 2.76 11.15 -7.30
N VAL A 128 1.79 11.90 -7.85
CA VAL A 128 1.69 12.28 -9.26
C VAL A 128 1.18 13.71 -9.30
N ASP A 129 1.81 14.55 -10.12
CA ASP A 129 1.37 15.93 -10.29
C ASP A 129 -0.06 15.99 -10.84
N PRO A 130 -0.96 16.80 -10.25
CA PRO A 130 -2.36 16.92 -10.67
C PRO A 130 -2.57 17.18 -12.16
N CYS A 131 -1.61 17.81 -12.86
CA CYS A 131 -1.73 18.05 -14.30
C CYS A 131 -1.80 16.75 -15.12
N TYR A 132 -1.14 15.67 -14.68
CA TYR A 132 -1.18 14.37 -15.37
C TYR A 132 -2.40 13.53 -14.99
N LEU A 133 -3.01 13.75 -13.81
CA LEU A 133 -4.15 12.97 -13.33
C LEU A 133 -5.34 13.05 -14.28
N THR A 134 -5.65 14.26 -14.76
CA THR A 134 -6.78 14.46 -15.68
C THR A 134 -6.58 13.70 -17.00
N LEU A 135 -5.34 13.56 -17.48
CA LEU A 135 -5.02 12.82 -18.70
C LEU A 135 -5.08 11.31 -18.46
N LEU A 136 -4.52 10.83 -17.35
CA LEU A 136 -4.55 9.41 -16.96
C LEU A 136 -5.99 8.92 -16.74
N SER A 137 -6.82 9.71 -16.05
CA SER A 137 -8.23 9.40 -15.84
C SER A 137 -9.01 9.36 -17.15
N LYS A 138 -8.80 10.32 -18.06
CA LYS A 138 -9.41 10.27 -19.41
C LYS A 138 -9.04 9.02 -20.19
N LEU A 139 -7.77 8.61 -20.15
CA LEU A 139 -7.29 7.39 -20.81
C LEU A 139 -7.92 6.13 -20.20
N ALA A 140 -7.98 6.04 -18.87
CA ALA A 140 -8.61 4.94 -18.15
C ALA A 140 -10.14 4.87 -18.42
N GLN A 141 -10.81 6.03 -18.45
CA GLN A 141 -12.22 6.11 -18.85
C GLN A 141 -12.44 5.66 -20.30
N LYS A 142 -11.51 5.97 -21.21
CA LYS A 142 -11.61 5.50 -22.58
C LYS A 142 -11.43 3.99 -22.70
N SER A 143 -10.47 3.41 -21.99
CA SER A 143 -10.26 1.95 -22.03
C SER A 143 -11.47 1.17 -21.49
N ILE A 144 -12.23 1.76 -20.56
CA ILE A 144 -13.53 1.23 -20.12
C ILE A 144 -14.52 1.16 -21.28
N GLN A 145 -14.68 2.26 -22.03
CA GLN A 145 -15.65 2.33 -23.12
C GLN A 145 -15.34 1.33 -24.24
N LEU A 146 -14.06 0.98 -24.41
CA LEU A 146 -13.56 0.05 -25.43
C LEU A 146 -13.39 -1.39 -24.91
N ASP A 147 -13.75 -1.64 -23.64
CA ASP A 147 -13.58 -2.94 -22.96
C ASP A 147 -12.14 -3.51 -22.99
N CYS A 148 -11.13 -2.65 -23.09
CA CYS A 148 -9.70 -3.02 -23.13
C CYS A 148 -8.94 -2.66 -21.83
N HIS A 149 -9.67 -2.48 -20.75
CA HIS A 149 -9.18 -1.98 -19.47
C HIS A 149 -8.13 -2.85 -18.77
N GLN A 150 -8.13 -4.17 -19.02
CA GLN A 150 -7.21 -5.09 -18.35
C GLN A 150 -5.75 -4.65 -18.54
N LYS A 151 -5.33 -4.32 -19.77
CA LYS A 151 -3.96 -3.90 -20.05
C LYS A 151 -3.57 -2.61 -19.34
N PHE A 152 -4.51 -1.67 -19.16
CA PHE A 152 -4.28 -0.43 -18.42
C PHE A 152 -4.05 -0.70 -16.93
N MET A 153 -4.80 -1.64 -16.35
CA MET A 153 -4.58 -2.09 -14.98
C MET A 153 -3.21 -2.74 -14.81
N GLU A 154 -2.77 -3.55 -15.79
CA GLU A 154 -1.44 -4.16 -15.79
C GLU A 154 -0.30 -3.13 -15.86
N ILE A 155 -0.43 -2.15 -16.76
CA ILE A 155 0.54 -1.06 -16.88
C ILE A 155 0.59 -0.25 -15.60
N TYR A 156 -0.59 0.05 -15.02
CA TYR A 156 -0.68 0.81 -13.78
C TYR A 156 0.03 0.09 -12.62
N ARG A 157 -0.31 -1.19 -12.39
CA ARG A 157 0.28 -1.95 -11.29
C ARG A 157 1.80 -2.09 -11.42
N GLU A 158 2.31 -2.33 -12.63
CA GLU A 158 3.73 -2.57 -12.84
C GLU A 158 4.56 -1.32 -12.52
N ILE A 159 4.14 -0.18 -13.08
CA ILE A 159 4.85 1.10 -12.90
C ILE A 159 4.73 1.57 -11.45
N ARG A 160 3.52 1.55 -10.88
CA ARG A 160 3.27 2.08 -9.53
C ARG A 160 3.87 1.20 -8.46
N SER A 161 3.76 -0.13 -8.56
CA SER A 161 4.38 -1.05 -7.61
C SER A 161 5.90 -0.91 -7.61
N SER A 162 6.54 -0.87 -8.81
CA SER A 162 7.98 -0.63 -8.92
C SER A 162 8.42 0.72 -8.32
N THR A 163 7.60 1.76 -8.50
CA THR A 163 7.89 3.10 -7.98
C THR A 163 7.77 3.15 -6.46
N LEU A 164 6.75 2.49 -5.91
CA LEU A 164 6.52 2.38 -4.47
C LEU A 164 7.65 1.58 -3.81
N GLU A 165 8.02 0.43 -4.36
CA GLU A 165 9.16 -0.37 -3.90
C GLU A 165 10.47 0.44 -3.88
N ARG A 166 10.74 1.22 -4.93
CA ARG A 166 11.94 2.07 -4.99
C ARG A 166 11.90 3.18 -3.95
N THR A 167 10.71 3.68 -3.59
CA THR A 167 10.52 4.67 -2.52
C THR A 167 10.81 4.05 -1.16
N LEU A 168 10.27 2.85 -0.90
CA LEU A 168 10.54 2.08 0.32
C LEU A 168 12.03 1.77 0.47
N LYS A 169 12.69 1.34 -0.60
CA LYS A 169 14.13 1.10 -0.60
C LYS A 169 14.94 2.35 -0.25
N ARG A 170 14.54 3.52 -0.76
CA ARG A 170 15.18 4.81 -0.39
C ARG A 170 14.95 5.19 1.06
N LEU A 171 13.81 4.80 1.64
CA LEU A 171 13.52 4.98 3.06
C LEU A 171 14.37 4.05 3.95
N GLY A 172 14.99 3.01 3.39
CA GLY A 172 15.74 2.01 4.14
C GLY A 172 14.94 0.75 4.46
N VAL A 173 13.74 0.60 3.87
CA VAL A 173 12.92 -0.60 4.00
C VAL A 173 13.35 -1.61 2.95
N GLU A 174 14.02 -2.67 3.39
CA GLU A 174 14.43 -3.79 2.57
C GLU A 174 13.83 -5.10 3.10
N TYR A 175 13.81 -6.13 2.25
CA TYR A 175 13.35 -7.44 2.67
C TYR A 175 14.37 -8.03 3.63
N VAL A 176 13.91 -8.50 4.79
CA VAL A 176 14.79 -9.06 5.81
C VAL A 176 14.46 -10.53 6.04
N THR A 177 15.50 -11.36 5.95
CA THR A 177 15.41 -12.79 6.22
C THR A 177 15.67 -13.09 7.70
N LYS A 178 15.26 -14.29 8.13
CA LYS A 178 15.54 -14.77 9.49
C LYS A 178 17.04 -14.84 9.75
N GLU A 179 17.82 -15.31 8.77
CA GLU A 179 19.26 -15.49 8.88
C GLU A 179 19.97 -14.14 9.08
N GLU A 180 19.58 -13.13 8.32
CA GLU A 180 20.07 -11.76 8.48
C GLU A 180 19.71 -11.19 9.85
N MET A 181 18.48 -11.47 10.34
CA MET A 181 18.03 -11.00 11.65
C MET A 181 18.79 -11.64 12.81
N GLN A 182 19.21 -12.91 12.69
CA GLN A 182 20.00 -13.59 13.71
C GLN A 182 21.45 -13.08 13.81
N GLN A 183 21.98 -12.46 12.75
CA GLN A 183 23.31 -11.86 12.74
C GLN A 183 23.32 -10.43 13.32
N VAL A 184 22.15 -9.86 13.61
CA VAL A 184 22.03 -8.52 14.20
C VAL A 184 22.45 -8.58 15.66
N GLU A 185 23.49 -7.81 16.02
CA GLU A 185 23.90 -7.66 17.41
C GLU A 185 22.77 -7.05 18.25
N ALA A 186 22.64 -7.48 19.50
CA ALA A 186 21.52 -7.11 20.38
C ALA A 186 21.36 -5.59 20.62
N GLN A 187 22.45 -4.81 20.56
CA GLN A 187 22.41 -3.35 20.68
C GLN A 187 21.94 -2.67 19.37
N SER A 188 22.14 -3.31 18.22
CA SER A 188 21.67 -2.82 16.92
C SER A 188 20.21 -3.19 16.64
N MET A 189 19.68 -4.23 17.28
CA MET A 189 18.29 -4.67 17.12
C MET A 189 17.28 -3.63 17.61
N GLU A 190 17.56 -2.95 18.73
CA GLU A 190 16.74 -1.85 19.26
C GLU A 190 16.58 -0.72 18.25
N ALA A 191 17.70 -0.24 17.72
CA ALA A 191 17.71 0.84 16.73
C ALA A 191 16.96 0.42 15.45
N LYS A 192 17.19 -0.80 14.94
CA LYS A 192 16.49 -1.32 13.76
C LYS A 192 14.99 -1.44 13.97
N ILE A 193 14.54 -1.84 15.16
CA ILE A 193 13.11 -1.95 15.45
C ILE A 193 12.48 -0.56 15.56
N ALA A 194 13.16 0.41 16.16
CA ALA A 194 12.70 1.80 16.19
C ALA A 194 12.57 2.39 14.78
N GLU A 195 13.58 2.19 13.93
CA GLU A 195 13.56 2.57 12.52
C GLU A 195 12.41 1.89 11.77
N TRP A 196 12.27 0.56 11.91
CA TRP A 196 11.18 -0.19 11.27
C TRP A 196 9.80 0.30 11.72
N THR A 197 9.64 0.64 13.00
CA THR A 197 8.39 1.19 13.54
C THR A 197 8.06 2.53 12.88
N GLN A 198 9.04 3.42 12.75
CA GLN A 198 8.88 4.69 12.06
C GLN A 198 8.55 4.48 10.57
N PHE A 199 9.28 3.60 9.87
CA PHE A 199 9.04 3.30 8.47
C PHE A 199 7.69 2.64 8.21
N SER A 200 7.21 1.82 9.15
CA SER A 200 5.88 1.22 9.09
C SER A 200 4.79 2.28 9.17
N ARG A 201 4.93 3.26 10.08
CA ARG A 201 4.01 4.40 10.18
C ARG A 201 4.00 5.24 8.90
N ILE A 202 5.18 5.55 8.36
CA ILE A 202 5.32 6.26 7.08
C ILE A 202 4.62 5.52 5.95
N THR A 203 4.93 4.23 5.81
CA THR A 203 4.48 3.42 4.68
C THR A 203 2.96 3.26 4.71
N VAL A 204 2.40 2.87 5.85
CA VAL A 204 0.96 2.65 5.98
C VAL A 204 0.20 3.98 5.94
N LYS A 205 0.54 4.95 6.80
CA LYS A 205 -0.27 6.15 6.96
C LYS A 205 -0.09 7.16 5.82
N LEU A 206 1.10 7.23 5.20
CA LEU A 206 1.38 8.20 4.14
C LEU A 206 1.39 7.57 2.75
N LEU A 207 2.25 6.57 2.51
CA LEU A 207 2.47 6.07 1.15
C LEU A 207 1.27 5.27 0.63
N PHE A 208 0.73 4.34 1.42
CA PHE A 208 -0.45 3.58 1.03
C PHE A 208 -1.71 4.46 1.00
N GLY A 209 -1.86 5.40 1.93
CA GLY A 209 -2.94 6.39 1.89
C GLY A 209 -2.91 7.23 0.61
N ALA A 210 -1.73 7.73 0.22
CA ALA A 210 -1.57 8.51 -1.00
C ALA A 210 -1.80 7.67 -2.27
N GLU A 211 -1.37 6.40 -2.29
CA GLU A 211 -1.62 5.51 -3.43
C GLU A 211 -3.11 5.14 -3.56
N ARG A 212 -3.82 4.98 -2.43
CA ARG A 212 -5.27 4.77 -2.42
C ARG A 212 -6.01 5.91 -3.11
N ILE A 213 -5.66 7.15 -2.75
CA ILE A 213 -6.23 8.36 -3.38
C ILE A 213 -5.88 8.42 -4.87
N LEU A 214 -4.65 8.08 -5.23
CA LEU A 214 -4.23 8.07 -6.64
C LEU A 214 -5.03 7.04 -7.46
N CYS A 215 -5.23 5.83 -6.95
CA CYS A 215 -6.08 4.81 -7.56
C CYS A 215 -7.53 5.31 -7.74
N ASP A 216 -8.09 5.95 -6.72
CA ASP A 216 -9.44 6.51 -6.76
C ASP A 216 -9.58 7.60 -7.84
N GLN A 217 -8.57 8.45 -7.99
CA GLN A 217 -8.56 9.54 -8.97
C GLN A 217 -8.35 9.05 -10.41
N VAL A 218 -7.50 8.04 -10.61
CA VAL A 218 -7.21 7.50 -11.96
C VAL A 218 -8.37 6.62 -12.46
N PHE A 219 -9.01 5.85 -11.57
CA PHE A 219 -10.07 4.89 -11.93
C PHE A 219 -11.46 5.32 -11.45
N GLU A 220 -11.74 6.62 -11.49
CA GLU A 220 -12.99 7.23 -11.02
C GLU A 220 -14.24 6.49 -11.54
N GLY A 221 -15.17 6.16 -10.64
CA GLY A 221 -16.46 5.57 -10.98
C GLY A 221 -16.54 4.03 -11.01
N LYS A 222 -15.43 3.29 -10.80
CA LYS A 222 -15.46 1.80 -10.72
C LYS A 222 -14.78 1.24 -9.47
N TYR A 223 -15.59 0.86 -8.49
CA TYR A 223 -15.14 0.35 -7.19
C TYR A 223 -14.28 -0.93 -7.27
N THR A 224 -14.58 -1.86 -8.17
CA THR A 224 -13.86 -3.15 -8.21
C THR A 224 -12.42 -3.03 -8.71
N TRP A 225 -12.13 -2.09 -9.61
CA TRP A 225 -10.81 -1.97 -10.23
C TRP A 225 -9.83 -1.18 -9.40
N LYS A 226 -10.31 -0.07 -8.81
CA LYS A 226 -9.50 0.74 -7.90
C LYS A 226 -9.01 -0.09 -6.71
N ASP A 227 -9.86 -0.96 -6.16
CA ASP A 227 -9.48 -1.87 -5.06
C ASP A 227 -8.47 -2.92 -5.52
N HIS A 228 -8.68 -3.54 -6.69
CA HIS A 228 -7.77 -4.55 -7.23
C HIS A 228 -6.39 -3.96 -7.60
N CYS A 229 -6.35 -2.83 -8.29
CA CYS A 229 -5.10 -2.14 -8.62
C CYS A 229 -4.37 -1.71 -7.35
N PHE A 230 -5.08 -1.13 -6.38
CA PHE A 230 -4.49 -0.74 -5.09
C PHE A 230 -3.89 -1.94 -4.35
N ALA A 231 -4.64 -3.03 -4.24
CA ALA A 231 -4.19 -4.26 -3.57
C ALA A 231 -2.94 -4.84 -4.23
N GLU A 232 -2.91 -4.95 -5.56
CA GLU A 232 -1.75 -5.49 -6.29
C GLU A 232 -0.53 -4.55 -6.22
N VAL A 233 -0.72 -3.23 -6.32
CA VAL A 233 0.37 -2.25 -6.23
C VAL A 233 1.08 -2.34 -4.89
N THR A 234 0.30 -2.45 -3.81
CA THR A 234 0.81 -2.40 -2.43
C THR A 234 1.26 -3.75 -1.89
N ALA A 235 0.76 -4.87 -2.42
CA ALA A 235 1.02 -6.22 -1.90
C ALA A 235 2.52 -6.51 -1.69
N LYS A 236 3.36 -6.27 -2.69
CA LYS A 236 4.80 -6.53 -2.60
C LYS A 236 5.50 -5.58 -1.62
N SER A 237 5.13 -4.30 -1.63
CA SER A 237 5.68 -3.31 -0.69
C SER A 237 5.29 -3.62 0.77
N LEU A 238 4.06 -4.06 1.00
CA LEU A 238 3.58 -4.51 2.30
C LEU A 238 4.32 -5.79 2.74
N SER A 239 4.48 -6.76 1.85
CA SER A 239 5.23 -7.99 2.13
C SER A 239 6.69 -7.69 2.54
N ILE A 240 7.37 -6.78 1.83
CA ILE A 240 8.71 -6.33 2.20
C ILE A 240 8.72 -5.70 3.61
N LEU A 241 7.77 -4.81 3.90
CA LEU A 241 7.66 -4.17 5.21
C LEU A 241 7.44 -5.20 6.34
N LEU A 242 6.53 -6.15 6.14
CA LEU A 242 6.19 -7.16 7.14
C LEU A 242 7.32 -8.18 7.37
N SER A 243 8.15 -8.44 6.36
CA SER A 243 9.24 -9.43 6.44
C SER A 243 10.19 -9.22 7.62
N PHE A 244 10.48 -7.97 7.98
CA PHE A 244 11.30 -7.65 9.15
C PHE A 244 10.63 -8.09 10.45
N GLY A 245 9.33 -7.83 10.60
CA GLY A 245 8.56 -8.29 11.76
C GLY A 245 8.49 -9.80 11.83
N ASP A 246 8.31 -10.48 10.69
CA ASP A 246 8.32 -11.94 10.62
C ASP A 246 9.69 -12.51 11.01
N ALA A 247 10.78 -11.88 10.56
CA ALA A 247 12.14 -12.27 10.94
C ALA A 247 12.39 -12.09 12.44
N VAL A 248 11.89 -11.01 13.05
CA VAL A 248 11.93 -10.79 14.51
C VAL A 248 11.16 -11.89 15.24
N VAL A 249 9.92 -12.18 14.84
CA VAL A 249 9.07 -13.23 15.44
C VAL A 249 9.76 -14.61 15.40
N GLN A 250 10.50 -14.90 14.32
CA GLN A 250 11.22 -16.17 14.15
C GLN A 250 12.59 -16.21 14.83
N SER A 251 13.09 -15.06 15.31
CA SER A 251 14.34 -14.96 16.06
C SER A 251 14.14 -15.35 17.53
N GLN A 252 15.21 -15.78 18.19
CA GLN A 252 15.17 -16.06 19.63
C GLN A 252 15.29 -14.76 20.40
N ILE A 253 14.17 -14.26 20.92
CA ILE A 253 14.13 -13.03 21.72
C ILE A 253 14.41 -13.38 23.17
N LEU A 254 15.47 -12.79 23.72
CA LEU A 254 15.80 -12.93 25.13
C LEU A 254 14.75 -12.21 26.00
N PRO A 255 14.46 -12.70 27.23
CA PRO A 255 13.53 -12.05 28.14
C PRO A 255 13.83 -10.56 28.35
N ASP A 256 15.10 -10.18 28.46
CA ASP A 256 15.56 -8.80 28.64
C ASP A 256 15.22 -7.87 27.46
N LYS A 257 14.84 -8.43 26.31
CA LYS A 257 14.48 -7.71 25.08
C LYS A 257 12.97 -7.72 24.80
N LEU A 258 12.16 -8.22 25.73
CA LEU A 258 10.70 -8.30 25.57
C LEU A 258 10.06 -6.93 25.28
N TYR A 259 10.58 -5.85 25.88
CA TYR A 259 10.05 -4.50 25.71
C TYR A 259 9.98 -4.06 24.25
N ILE A 260 11.04 -4.36 23.50
CA ILE A 260 11.15 -3.98 22.09
C ILE A 260 10.13 -4.74 21.24
N LEU A 261 9.91 -6.02 21.56
CA LEU A 261 8.88 -6.83 20.90
C LEU A 261 7.47 -6.30 21.20
N LEU A 262 7.25 -5.87 22.45
CA LEU A 262 5.99 -5.26 22.83
C LEU A 262 5.80 -3.89 22.14
N ASP A 263 6.87 -3.13 21.90
CA ASP A 263 6.81 -1.85 21.18
C ASP A 263 6.41 -2.08 19.72
N MET A 264 6.97 -3.11 19.08
CA MET A 264 6.53 -3.55 17.75
C MET A 264 5.05 -3.95 17.75
N TYR A 265 4.63 -4.74 18.74
CA TYR A 265 3.22 -5.14 18.86
C TYR A 265 2.29 -3.94 18.98
N LYS A 266 2.62 -2.97 19.85
CA LYS A 266 1.87 -1.70 19.99
C LYS A 266 1.80 -0.95 18.67
N ALA A 267 2.93 -0.79 17.98
CA ALA A 267 2.99 -0.13 16.68
C ALA A 267 2.13 -0.83 15.62
N THR A 268 2.17 -2.17 15.55
CA THR A 268 1.33 -2.92 14.60
C THR A 268 -0.15 -2.84 14.95
N LEU A 269 -0.49 -2.80 16.23
CA LEU A 269 -1.87 -2.65 16.69
C LEU A 269 -2.44 -1.27 16.34
N GLU A 270 -1.65 -0.22 16.57
CA GLU A 270 -1.96 1.15 16.16
C GLU A 270 -2.24 1.22 14.65
N LEU A 271 -1.38 0.59 13.85
CA LEU A 271 -1.48 0.59 12.39
C LEU A 271 -2.62 -0.30 11.88
N GLN A 272 -3.07 -1.31 12.63
CA GLN A 272 -4.13 -2.23 12.19
C GLN A 272 -5.40 -1.47 11.80
N SER A 273 -5.83 -0.50 12.61
CA SER A 273 -7.01 0.32 12.32
C SER A 273 -6.89 1.09 11.00
N LYS A 274 -5.69 1.64 10.73
CA LYS A 274 -5.40 2.38 9.49
C LYS A 274 -5.27 1.42 8.31
N VAL A 275 -4.70 0.23 8.50
CA VAL A 275 -4.69 -0.84 7.49
C VAL A 275 -6.12 -1.22 7.12
N ASP A 276 -6.98 -1.48 8.09
CA ASP A 276 -8.37 -1.86 7.82
C ASP A 276 -9.13 -0.77 7.05
N ALA A 277 -8.86 0.51 7.36
CA ALA A 277 -9.46 1.65 6.67
C ALA A 277 -8.89 1.90 5.25
N ILE A 278 -7.60 1.67 5.02
CA ILE A 278 -6.95 1.88 3.72
C ILE A 278 -7.25 0.72 2.77
N PHE A 279 -7.16 -0.50 3.28
CA PHE A 279 -7.29 -1.75 2.54
C PHE A 279 -8.75 -2.23 2.52
N GLU A 280 -9.68 -1.33 2.21
CA GLU A 280 -11.10 -1.67 2.14
C GLU A 280 -11.40 -2.61 0.95
N GLY A 281 -12.39 -3.49 1.12
CA GLY A 281 -12.93 -4.33 0.06
C GLY A 281 -12.28 -5.72 -0.06
N ASN A 282 -12.97 -6.63 -0.75
CA ASN A 282 -12.56 -8.03 -0.86
C ASN A 282 -11.20 -8.23 -1.57
N ALA A 283 -10.83 -7.35 -2.50
CA ALA A 283 -9.55 -7.45 -3.21
C ALA A 283 -8.35 -7.22 -2.28
N CYS A 284 -8.56 -6.52 -1.16
CA CYS A 284 -7.53 -6.14 -0.21
C CYS A 284 -7.42 -7.11 0.99
N SER A 285 -8.27 -8.14 1.06
CA SER A 285 -8.41 -9.00 2.25
C SER A 285 -7.13 -9.75 2.62
N GLU A 286 -6.35 -10.19 1.63
CA GLU A 286 -5.07 -10.88 1.89
C GLU A 286 -4.02 -9.93 2.47
N ASN A 287 -4.01 -8.66 2.06
CA ASN A 287 -3.12 -7.64 2.62
C ASN A 287 -3.48 -7.34 4.09
N GLN A 288 -4.77 -7.14 4.39
CA GLN A 288 -5.27 -6.97 5.76
C GLN A 288 -4.92 -8.17 6.65
N LYS A 289 -5.16 -9.38 6.14
CA LYS A 289 -4.89 -10.62 6.86
C LYS A 289 -3.40 -10.80 7.13
N SER A 290 -2.53 -10.41 6.21
CA SER A 290 -1.08 -10.49 6.38
C SER A 290 -0.59 -9.57 7.50
N ALA A 291 -1.06 -8.31 7.52
CA ALA A 291 -0.76 -7.36 8.60
C ALA A 291 -1.29 -7.83 9.97
N LEU A 292 -2.52 -8.36 10.00
CA LEU A 292 -3.11 -8.91 11.22
C LEU A 292 -2.37 -10.16 11.71
N THR A 293 -1.88 -10.99 10.78
CA THR A 293 -1.10 -12.18 11.10
C THR A 293 0.19 -11.81 11.80
N LEU A 294 0.93 -10.82 11.30
CA LEU A 294 2.13 -10.33 11.99
C LEU A 294 1.80 -9.81 13.40
N THR A 295 0.75 -9.00 13.54
CA THR A 295 0.31 -8.49 14.85
C THR A 295 0.02 -9.61 15.85
N LYS A 296 -0.68 -10.66 15.41
CA LYS A 296 -0.97 -11.84 16.23
C LYS A 296 0.29 -12.63 16.57
N SER A 297 1.19 -12.81 15.61
CA SER A 297 2.46 -13.51 15.80
C SER A 297 3.35 -12.78 16.81
N LEU A 298 3.47 -11.45 16.73
CA LEU A 298 4.18 -10.64 17.72
C LEU A 298 3.61 -10.84 19.14
N ALA A 299 2.29 -10.80 19.29
CA ALA A 299 1.63 -11.05 20.57
C ALA A 299 1.88 -12.46 21.12
N GLN A 300 1.86 -13.47 20.23
CA GLN A 300 2.14 -14.86 20.60
C GLN A 300 3.60 -15.05 21.02
N THR A 301 4.54 -14.46 20.29
CA THR A 301 5.96 -14.49 20.64
C THR A 301 6.19 -13.80 21.98
N ALA A 302 5.55 -12.66 22.26
CA ALA A 302 5.67 -11.98 23.55
C ALA A 302 5.17 -12.84 24.71
N LYS A 303 4.00 -13.49 24.55
CA LYS A 303 3.47 -14.44 25.54
C LYS A 303 4.43 -15.62 25.76
N LYS A 304 5.00 -16.15 24.67
CA LYS A 304 5.98 -17.24 24.74
C LYS A 304 7.23 -16.82 25.49
N THR A 305 7.81 -15.65 25.18
CA THR A 305 9.01 -15.14 25.87
C THR A 305 8.79 -14.98 27.37
N ILE A 306 7.60 -14.52 27.80
CA ILE A 306 7.23 -14.48 29.22
C ILE A 306 7.16 -15.89 29.83
N GLY A 307 6.55 -16.86 29.12
CA GLY A 307 6.48 -18.26 29.55
C GLY A 307 7.86 -18.90 29.69
N ASP A 308 8.72 -18.73 28.67
CA ASP A 308 10.10 -19.23 28.66
C ASP A 308 10.91 -18.64 29.83
N PHE A 309 10.68 -17.36 30.16
CA PHE A 309 11.27 -16.71 31.33
C PHE A 309 10.79 -17.33 32.65
N MET A 310 9.49 -17.57 32.79
CA MET A 310 8.93 -18.24 33.97
C MET A 310 9.51 -19.65 34.15
N GLU A 311 9.60 -20.43 33.08
CA GLU A 311 10.20 -21.76 33.10
C GLU A 311 11.70 -21.71 33.47
N TYR A 312 12.43 -20.73 32.93
CA TYR A 312 13.83 -20.47 33.28
C TYR A 312 13.99 -20.24 34.80
N ILE A 313 13.16 -19.39 35.40
CA ILE A 313 13.19 -19.10 36.85
C ILE A 313 12.91 -20.36 37.66
N LEU A 314 11.86 -21.12 37.31
CA LEU A 314 11.46 -22.33 38.02
C LEU A 314 12.62 -23.33 38.05
N ASN A 315 13.30 -23.53 36.93
CA ASN A 315 14.42 -24.46 36.82
C ASN A 315 15.70 -23.98 37.53
N HIS A 316 15.98 -22.67 37.55
CA HIS A 316 17.20 -22.11 38.18
C HIS A 316 17.06 -21.89 39.69
N SER A 317 15.84 -21.70 40.20
CA SER A 317 15.57 -21.49 41.63
C SER A 317 15.88 -22.72 42.50
N VAL A 318 15.89 -23.93 41.91
CA VAL A 318 16.10 -25.19 42.62
C VAL A 318 17.58 -25.51 42.87
N THR A 319 18.50 -24.92 42.10
CA THR A 319 19.92 -25.33 42.07
C THR A 319 20.88 -24.37 42.76
N SER A 320 20.44 -23.18 43.16
CA SER A 320 21.31 -22.13 43.68
C SER A 320 20.88 -21.70 45.09
N THR A 321 21.70 -22.03 46.10
CA THR A 321 21.50 -21.59 47.49
C THR A 321 22.58 -20.57 47.86
N THR A 322 22.17 -19.44 48.44
CA THR A 322 23.10 -18.45 49.01
C THR A 322 23.57 -18.95 50.38
N VAL A 323 24.89 -19.06 50.56
CA VAL A 323 25.52 -19.65 51.75
C VAL A 323 25.36 -18.76 52.99
N ASP A 324 25.06 -17.48 52.81
CA ASP A 324 25.00 -16.44 53.84
C ASP A 324 23.57 -16.05 54.27
N GLY A 325 22.54 -16.65 53.68
CA GLY A 325 21.14 -16.29 53.94
C GLY A 325 20.73 -14.93 53.35
N ALA A 326 21.54 -14.33 52.47
CA ALA A 326 21.17 -13.10 51.76
C ALA A 326 20.12 -13.36 50.66
N VAL A 327 19.45 -12.29 50.23
CA VAL A 327 18.47 -12.33 49.12
C VAL A 327 19.16 -12.84 47.85
N HIS A 328 18.56 -13.86 47.24
CA HIS A 328 19.08 -14.48 46.03
C HIS A 328 18.97 -13.52 44.83
N TYR A 329 19.98 -13.48 43.95
CA TYR A 329 20.01 -12.56 42.79
C TYR A 329 18.77 -12.69 41.90
N MET A 330 18.25 -13.90 41.74
CA MET A 330 17.01 -14.16 40.99
C MET A 330 15.80 -13.43 41.58
N THR A 331 15.72 -13.26 42.90
CA THR A 331 14.60 -12.51 43.52
C THR A 331 14.61 -11.06 43.07
N SER A 332 15.78 -10.41 43.07
CA SER A 332 15.92 -9.04 42.57
C SER A 332 15.61 -8.96 41.07
N TYR A 333 16.17 -9.87 40.27
CA TYR A 333 15.98 -9.91 38.83
C TYR A 333 14.50 -10.10 38.44
N VAL A 334 13.78 -11.03 39.08
CA VAL A 334 12.34 -11.23 38.85
C VAL A 334 11.53 -10.01 39.28
N THR A 335 11.88 -9.40 40.42
CA THR A 335 11.19 -8.20 40.90
C THR A 335 11.34 -7.05 39.91
N ASP A 336 12.54 -6.84 39.38
CA ASP A 336 12.81 -5.78 38.40
C ASP A 336 12.12 -6.07 37.06
N TYR A 337 12.08 -7.33 36.62
CA TYR A 337 11.32 -7.73 35.44
C TYR A 337 9.80 -7.50 35.59
N ILE A 338 9.24 -7.78 36.76
CA ILE A 338 7.82 -7.51 37.05
C ILE A 338 7.53 -6.01 37.08
N LYS A 339 8.37 -5.20 37.74
CA LYS A 339 8.24 -3.73 37.70
C LYS A 339 8.23 -3.22 36.26
N PHE A 340 9.17 -3.71 35.44
CA PHE A 340 9.24 -3.38 34.02
C PHE A 340 7.92 -3.69 33.28
N LEU A 341 7.30 -4.85 33.52
CA LEU A 341 6.01 -5.19 32.92
C LEU A 341 4.87 -4.26 33.39
N PHE A 342 4.88 -3.83 34.65
CA PHE A 342 3.91 -2.89 35.20
C PHE A 342 4.05 -1.49 34.59
N ASP A 343 5.27 -1.01 34.38
CA ASP A 343 5.52 0.27 33.71
C ASP A 343 4.91 0.23 32.30
N TYR A 344 5.09 -0.89 31.59
CA TYR A 344 4.55 -1.06 30.25
C TYR A 344 3.01 -1.11 30.19
N GLN A 345 2.37 -1.66 31.22
CA GLN A 345 0.91 -1.64 31.39
C GLN A 345 0.41 -0.23 31.65
N THR A 346 1.15 0.56 32.42
CA THR A 346 0.79 1.93 32.78
C THR A 346 0.92 2.85 31.56
N ASP A 347 1.97 2.69 30.74
CA ASP A 347 2.10 3.39 29.46
C ASP A 347 1.02 2.97 28.45
N ALA A 348 0.61 1.70 28.45
CA ALA A 348 -0.52 1.25 27.62
C ALA A 348 -1.87 1.81 28.11
N ALA A 349 -2.05 2.01 29.42
CA ALA A 349 -3.28 2.54 30.00
C ALA A 349 -3.38 4.07 29.87
N ILE A 350 -2.26 4.80 29.98
CA ILE A 350 -2.20 6.25 29.80
C ILE A 350 -2.41 6.64 28.34
N ASN A 351 -1.92 5.83 27.39
CA ASN A 351 -2.14 6.07 25.95
C ASN A 351 -3.52 5.54 25.45
N HIS A 352 -4.36 5.00 26.34
CA HIS A 352 -5.72 4.50 26.03
C HIS A 352 -6.82 5.14 26.90
N GLN A 353 -6.49 6.10 27.78
CA GLN A 353 -7.43 6.97 28.50
C GLN A 353 -7.41 8.36 27.91
#